data_AF-A0A8C6T477-F1
#
_entry.id   AF-A0A8C6T477-F1
#
_cell.length_a   1.000
_cell.length_b   1.000
_cell.length_c   1.000
_cell.angle_alpha   90.00
_cell.angle_beta   90.00
_cell.angle_gamma   90.00
#
_symmetry.space_group_name_H-M   'P 1'
#
loop_
_entity.id
_entity.type
_entity.pdbx_description
1 polymer ?
#
loop_
_entity_poly.entity_id
_entity_poly.type
_entity_poly.pdbx_seq_one_letter_code
_entity_poly.pdbx_strand_id
1 'polypeptide(L)'
;MLQSSIDSDFNQNFEDAIDVIQQHSDNSYYDSVDLSFECIHVSKLNVIFSGRKKLRLYEYLHQALNDPNMCDSIQWTDSSSGTFHFISKNKEKLAERWGQRKGNRKTMTYQKMARALRNYSRTGEIIKVRRKLTYQFNPDILHRLGSTQAKPYLQQRRGCGQNRGAMSGPVWLCGLVVIVLSKRGVQVTLL
;
A
#
# COMPACT_ATOMS: atom_id res chain seq x y z
N MET A 1 53.23 21.37 -32.84
CA MET A 1 53.10 21.33 -31.37
C MET A 1 51.75 21.93 -31.02
N LEU A 2 50.78 21.09 -30.65
CA LEU A 2 49.52 21.40 -29.92
C LEU A 2 48.61 20.18 -30.08
N GLN A 3 48.92 19.08 -29.38
CA GLN A 3 48.01 17.93 -29.28
C GLN A 3 48.35 17.07 -28.05
N SER A 4 48.42 17.69 -26.86
CA SER A 4 48.74 16.96 -25.63
C SER A 4 48.02 17.45 -24.37
N SER A 5 46.99 18.29 -24.49
CA SER A 5 46.28 18.86 -23.31
C SER A 5 44.80 18.49 -23.21
N ILE A 6 44.24 17.72 -24.16
CA ILE A 6 42.83 17.29 -24.11
C ILE A 6 42.70 15.88 -23.52
N ASP A 7 43.74 15.05 -23.65
CA ASP A 7 43.70 13.64 -23.22
C ASP A 7 43.88 13.46 -21.70
N SER A 8 44.44 14.43 -20.98
CA SER A 8 44.62 14.34 -19.53
C SER A 8 43.31 14.56 -18.75
N ASP A 9 42.46 15.49 -19.19
CA ASP A 9 41.17 15.76 -18.54
C ASP A 9 40.13 14.67 -18.81
N PHE A 10 40.14 14.06 -20.01
CA PHE A 10 39.22 12.98 -20.33
C PHE A 10 39.53 11.70 -19.55
N ASN A 11 40.83 11.42 -19.32
CA ASN A 11 41.27 10.30 -18.51
C ASN A 11 40.96 10.50 -17.02
N GLN A 12 41.15 11.72 -16.48
CA GLN A 12 40.80 12.01 -15.09
C GLN A 12 39.30 11.82 -14.82
N ASN A 13 38.45 12.23 -15.77
CA ASN A 13 37.00 12.11 -15.64
C ASN A 13 36.48 10.66 -15.81
N PHE A 14 37.26 9.79 -16.47
CA PHE A 14 37.00 8.36 -16.61
C PHE A 14 37.43 7.59 -15.35
N GLU A 15 38.61 7.88 -14.80
CA GLU A 15 39.10 7.25 -13.57
C GLU A 15 38.19 7.60 -12.38
N ASP A 16 37.75 8.86 -12.26
CA ASP A 16 36.79 9.28 -11.21
C ASP A 16 35.44 8.56 -11.34
N ALA A 17 35.02 8.20 -12.56
CA ALA A 17 33.78 7.44 -12.79
C ALA A 17 33.95 5.95 -12.46
N ILE A 18 35.13 5.37 -12.72
CA ILE A 18 35.48 3.99 -12.35
C ILE A 18 35.53 3.85 -10.81
N ASP A 19 36.10 4.84 -10.11
CA ASP A 19 36.17 4.85 -8.63
C ASP A 19 34.79 4.96 -7.97
N VAL A 20 33.87 5.74 -8.54
CA VAL A 20 32.46 5.78 -8.06
C VAL A 20 31.77 4.43 -8.27
N ILE A 21 32.05 3.73 -9.36
CA ILE A 21 31.49 2.39 -9.63
C ILE A 21 32.07 1.35 -8.65
N GLN A 22 33.37 1.43 -8.34
CA GLN A 22 34.04 0.53 -7.39
C GLN A 22 33.66 0.82 -5.93
N GLN A 23 33.46 2.08 -5.52
CA GLN A 23 32.92 2.40 -4.18
C GLN A 23 31.50 1.85 -3.94
N HIS A 24 30.74 1.61 -5.01
CA HIS A 24 29.43 0.99 -4.94
C HIS A 24 29.45 -0.55 -5.02
N SER A 25 30.61 -1.21 -5.18
CA SER A 25 30.68 -2.67 -5.34
C SER A 25 30.60 -3.48 -4.04
N ASP A 26 30.65 -2.83 -2.87
CA ASP A 26 30.32 -3.49 -1.58
C ASP A 26 28.82 -3.45 -1.24
N ASN A 27 27.99 -3.01 -2.19
CA ASN A 27 26.55 -3.06 -2.03
C ASN A 27 26.06 -4.46 -2.43
N SER A 28 25.80 -5.32 -1.44
CA SER A 28 25.30 -6.72 -1.51
C SER A 28 23.91 -6.86 -2.15
N TYR A 29 23.78 -6.35 -3.37
CA TYR A 29 22.58 -6.22 -4.17
C TYR A 29 22.02 -7.56 -4.66
N TYR A 30 22.69 -8.69 -4.39
CA TYR A 30 22.22 -10.03 -4.75
C TYR A 30 22.07 -11.03 -3.60
N ASP A 31 22.00 -10.62 -2.33
CA ASP A 31 21.63 -11.54 -1.23
C ASP A 31 20.10 -11.65 -1.08
N SER A 32 19.51 -12.01 -2.21
CA SER A 32 18.07 -12.12 -2.50
C SER A 32 17.52 -13.53 -2.26
N VAL A 33 18.27 -14.42 -1.60
CA VAL A 33 17.89 -15.84 -1.44
C VAL A 33 17.69 -16.25 0.03
N ASP A 34 17.12 -15.39 0.86
CA ASP A 34 16.43 -15.87 2.07
C ASP A 34 15.22 -14.98 2.41
N LEU A 35 14.30 -14.90 1.45
CA LEU A 35 12.96 -14.34 1.64
C LEU A 35 11.89 -15.44 1.74
N SER A 36 12.27 -16.69 2.01
CA SER A 36 11.33 -17.82 1.91
C SER A 36 10.83 -18.40 3.23
N PHE A 37 11.44 -18.15 4.40
CA PHE A 37 10.99 -18.87 5.61
C PHE A 37 10.55 -18.05 6.84
N GLU A 38 11.11 -16.89 7.17
CA GLU A 38 10.76 -16.22 8.45
C GLU A 38 9.64 -15.16 8.38
N CYS A 39 9.21 -14.73 7.19
CA CYS A 39 8.06 -13.83 7.09
C CYS A 39 6.71 -14.55 7.35
N ILE A 40 6.71 -15.88 7.51
CA ILE A 40 5.51 -16.73 7.58
C ILE A 40 4.69 -16.49 8.86
N HIS A 41 5.28 -16.02 9.97
CA HIS A 41 4.56 -15.94 11.24
C HIS A 41 3.65 -14.72 11.39
N VAL A 42 4.05 -13.55 10.87
CA VAL A 42 3.19 -12.34 10.88
C VAL A 42 2.25 -12.30 9.67
N SER A 43 2.65 -12.90 8.55
CA SER A 43 1.85 -12.94 7.32
C SER A 43 0.65 -13.88 7.41
N LYS A 44 0.67 -14.95 8.23
CA LYS A 44 -0.46 -15.89 8.36
C LYS A 44 -1.79 -15.23 8.79
N LEU A 45 -1.78 -14.17 9.60
CA LEU A 45 -3.01 -13.43 9.94
C LEU A 45 -3.48 -12.48 8.82
N ASN A 46 -2.57 -12.04 7.94
CA ASN A 46 -2.91 -11.18 6.82
C ASN A 46 -3.21 -11.96 5.52
N VAL A 47 -2.82 -13.24 5.47
CA VAL A 47 -3.06 -14.18 4.35
C VAL A 47 -4.52 -14.67 4.30
N ILE A 48 -5.28 -14.61 5.40
CA ILE A 48 -6.70 -15.01 5.40
C ILE A 48 -7.58 -14.00 4.62
N PHE A 49 -7.11 -12.77 4.37
CA PHE A 49 -7.86 -11.76 3.63
C PHE A 49 -7.45 -11.64 2.15
N SER A 50 -7.74 -12.72 1.40
CA SER A 50 -7.96 -12.75 -0.05
C SER A 50 -6.74 -12.45 -0.94
N GLY A 51 -6.72 -13.01 -2.16
CA GLY A 51 -5.72 -12.74 -3.22
C GLY A 51 -5.73 -11.30 -3.75
N ARG A 52 -5.54 -10.31 -2.88
CA ARG A 52 -5.67 -8.88 -3.14
C ARG A 52 -4.36 -8.27 -3.59
N LYS A 53 -4.46 -7.39 -4.60
CA LYS A 53 -3.37 -6.55 -5.10
C LYS A 53 -2.64 -5.86 -3.93
N LYS A 54 -1.31 -5.78 -4.01
CA LYS A 54 -0.47 -5.12 -2.99
C LYS A 54 -0.95 -3.67 -2.77
N LEU A 55 -1.24 -3.29 -1.53
CA LEU A 55 -1.62 -1.92 -1.13
C LEU A 55 -0.62 -0.89 -1.69
N ARG A 56 -1.14 0.15 -2.34
CA ARG A 56 -0.36 1.26 -2.90
C ARG A 56 -0.27 2.41 -1.90
N LEU A 57 0.75 3.26 -2.09
CA LEU A 57 1.01 4.37 -1.16
C LEU A 57 -0.16 5.36 -1.11
N TYR A 58 -0.73 5.75 -2.26
CA TYR A 58 -1.84 6.71 -2.27
C TYR A 58 -3.09 6.18 -1.54
N GLU A 59 -3.34 4.87 -1.60
CA GLU A 59 -4.43 4.20 -0.88
C GLU A 59 -4.17 4.25 0.64
N TYR A 60 -2.92 4.02 1.06
CA TYR A 60 -2.50 4.17 2.46
C TYR A 60 -2.62 5.62 2.95
N LEU A 61 -2.21 6.61 2.16
CA LEU A 61 -2.30 8.02 2.54
C LEU A 61 -3.76 8.45 2.73
N HIS A 62 -4.67 7.99 1.88
CA HIS A 62 -6.10 8.23 2.05
C HIS A 62 -6.65 7.57 3.32
N GLN A 63 -6.21 6.35 3.67
CA GLN A 63 -6.57 5.72 4.94
C GLN A 63 -6.05 6.53 6.14
N ALA A 64 -4.79 6.97 6.09
CA ALA A 64 -4.17 7.77 7.14
C ALA A 64 -4.86 9.12 7.34
N LEU A 65 -5.32 9.75 6.26
CA LEU A 65 -6.06 11.01 6.28
C LEU A 65 -7.45 10.89 6.92
N ASN A 66 -8.00 9.67 7.01
CA ASN A 66 -9.29 9.38 7.63
C ASN A 66 -9.14 8.73 9.01
N ASP A 67 -7.91 8.54 9.50
CA ASP A 67 -7.63 8.02 10.84
C ASP A 67 -7.34 9.18 11.80
N PRO A 68 -8.20 9.43 12.82
CA PRO A 68 -7.97 10.46 13.82
C PRO A 68 -6.62 10.32 14.55
N ASN A 69 -6.09 9.10 14.68
CA ASN A 69 -4.82 8.83 15.36
C ASN A 69 -3.58 9.22 14.53
N MET A 70 -3.78 9.66 13.28
CA MET A 70 -2.69 10.03 12.36
C MET A 70 -2.67 11.52 12.04
N CYS A 71 -3.58 12.29 12.63
CA CYS A 71 -3.72 13.74 12.40
C CYS A 71 -2.47 14.53 12.77
N ASP A 72 -1.59 14.01 13.62
CA ASP A 72 -0.33 14.66 13.99
C ASP A 72 0.75 14.57 12.89
N SER A 73 0.53 13.76 11.84
CA SER A 73 1.50 13.42 10.81
C SER A 73 1.05 13.76 9.38
N ILE A 74 -0.26 13.70 9.11
CA ILE A 74 -0.87 14.04 7.82
C ILE A 74 -2.29 14.58 8.04
N GLN A 75 -2.67 15.61 7.30
CA GLN A 75 -3.98 16.26 7.45
C GLN A 75 -4.53 16.75 6.11
N TRP A 76 -5.86 16.74 6.00
CA TRP A 76 -6.56 17.51 4.98
C TRP A 76 -6.32 19.00 5.20
N THR A 77 -5.92 19.70 4.16
CA THR A 77 -5.99 21.17 4.11
C THR A 77 -7.37 21.60 3.62
N ASP A 78 -7.88 20.88 2.61
CA ASP A 78 -9.23 21.01 2.08
C ASP A 78 -9.66 19.63 1.59
N SER A 79 -10.56 18.98 2.33
CA SER A 79 -11.07 17.65 1.98
C SER A 79 -11.95 17.67 0.74
N SER A 80 -12.63 18.79 0.46
CA SER A 80 -13.51 18.92 -0.70
C SER A 80 -12.72 18.96 -2.01
N SER A 81 -11.59 19.67 -2.02
CA SER A 81 -10.69 19.73 -3.17
C SER A 81 -9.70 18.55 -3.21
N GLY A 82 -9.66 17.71 -2.17
CA GLY A 82 -8.68 16.64 -2.04
C GLY A 82 -7.25 17.10 -1.72
N THR A 83 -7.07 18.33 -1.21
CA THR A 83 -5.76 18.88 -0.85
C THR A 83 -5.38 18.47 0.56
N PHE A 84 -4.18 17.93 0.72
CA PHE A 84 -3.63 17.52 2.00
C PHE A 84 -2.17 17.93 2.16
N HIS A 85 -1.67 17.86 3.38
CA HIS A 85 -0.28 18.13 3.68
C HIS A 85 0.28 17.19 4.76
N PHE A 86 1.59 16.97 4.70
CA PHE A 86 2.32 16.29 5.76
C PHE A 86 2.74 17.28 6.85
N ILE A 87 2.62 16.89 8.11
CA ILE A 87 3.09 17.69 9.24
C ILE A 87 4.61 17.56 9.36
N SER A 88 5.32 18.69 9.24
CA SER A 88 6.79 18.71 9.10
C SER A 88 7.52 17.96 10.22
N LYS A 89 7.00 18.03 11.46
CA LYS A 89 7.59 17.41 12.66
C LYS A 89 7.46 15.87 12.67
N ASN A 90 6.35 15.33 12.15
CA ASN A 90 6.03 13.91 12.28
C ASN A 90 5.95 13.15 10.93
N LYS A 91 6.26 13.81 9.81
CA LYS A 91 6.26 13.17 8.47
C LYS A 91 7.14 11.93 8.36
N GLU A 92 8.23 11.85 9.13
CA GLU A 92 9.10 10.66 9.13
C GLU A 92 8.40 9.45 9.78
N LYS A 93 7.66 9.66 10.89
CA LYS A 93 6.90 8.59 11.55
C LYS A 93 5.86 7.96 10.61
N LEU A 94 5.18 8.78 9.82
CA LEU A 94 4.25 8.29 8.80
C LEU A 94 4.98 7.45 7.74
N ALA A 95 6.17 7.88 7.33
CA ALA A 95 6.98 7.16 6.36
C ALA A 95 7.47 5.81 6.90
N GLU A 96 7.91 5.77 8.15
CA GLU A 96 8.30 4.56 8.84
C GLU A 96 7.13 3.58 8.96
N ARG A 97 5.94 4.05 9.38
CA ARG A 97 4.72 3.24 9.44
C ARG A 97 4.35 2.66 8.07
N TRP A 98 4.52 3.43 7.00
CA TRP A 98 4.34 2.90 5.63
C TRP A 98 5.36 1.80 5.31
N GLY A 99 6.63 2.00 5.67
CA GLY A 99 7.67 0.98 5.49
C GLY A 99 7.37 -0.31 6.22
N GLN A 100 6.94 -0.20 7.49
CA GLN A 100 6.50 -1.33 8.31
C GLN A 100 5.29 -2.04 7.69
N ARG A 101 4.29 -1.28 7.24
CA ARG A 101 3.09 -1.81 6.55
C ARG A 101 3.45 -2.60 5.29
N LYS A 102 4.55 -2.26 4.63
CA LYS A 102 5.05 -2.95 3.43
C LYS A 102 6.07 -4.05 3.70
N GLY A 103 6.50 -4.22 4.95
CA GLY A 103 7.56 -5.17 5.31
C GLY A 103 8.92 -4.81 4.72
N ASN A 104 9.22 -3.52 4.58
CA ASN A 104 10.50 -3.09 4.01
C ASN A 104 11.65 -3.47 4.95
N ARG A 105 12.69 -4.13 4.43
CA ARG A 105 13.92 -4.45 5.18
C ARG A 105 14.67 -3.21 5.66
N LYS A 106 14.64 -2.12 4.87
CA LYS A 106 15.26 -0.83 5.19
C LYS A 106 14.21 0.20 5.55
N THR A 107 14.56 1.12 6.46
CA THR A 107 13.68 2.22 6.88
C THR A 107 13.20 3.05 5.67
N MET A 108 11.88 3.21 5.61
CA MET A 108 11.23 4.11 4.68
C MET A 108 11.28 5.52 5.26
N THR A 109 11.92 6.44 4.54
CA THR A 109 12.02 7.85 4.93
C THR A 109 11.04 8.68 4.12
N TYR A 110 10.69 9.87 4.62
CA TYR A 110 9.85 10.80 3.88
C TYR A 110 10.46 11.15 2.51
N GLN A 111 11.80 11.26 2.40
CA GLN A 111 12.47 11.53 1.13
C GLN A 111 12.18 10.44 0.07
N LYS A 112 12.24 9.16 0.45
CA LYS A 112 11.90 8.03 -0.43
C LYS A 112 10.42 8.01 -0.77
N MET A 113 9.56 8.27 0.21
CA MET A 113 8.12 8.40 -0.01
C MET A 113 7.79 9.54 -0.97
N ALA A 114 8.42 10.70 -0.81
CA ALA A 114 8.25 11.87 -1.67
C ALA A 114 8.73 11.59 -3.10
N ARG A 115 9.72 10.70 -3.29
CA ARG A 115 10.09 10.21 -4.62
C ARG A 115 8.93 9.45 -5.27
N ALA A 116 8.24 8.58 -4.53
CA ALA A 116 7.06 7.87 -5.04
C ALA A 116 5.90 8.83 -5.37
N LEU A 117 5.67 9.85 -4.54
CA LEU A 117 4.64 10.87 -4.80
C LEU A 117 4.90 11.64 -6.10
N ARG A 118 6.16 11.91 -6.46
CA ARG A 118 6.49 12.53 -7.75
C ARG A 118 6.12 11.63 -8.93
N ASN A 119 6.25 10.31 -8.79
CA ASN A 119 5.80 9.38 -9.82
C ASN A 119 4.28 9.44 -10.00
N TYR A 120 3.52 9.61 -8.91
CA TYR A 120 2.06 9.77 -8.99
C TYR A 120 1.61 11.04 -9.70
N SER A 121 2.44 12.07 -9.76
CA SER A 121 2.12 13.26 -10.56
C SER A 121 2.14 12.96 -12.05
N ARG A 122 2.89 11.94 -12.50
CA ARG A 122 2.90 11.49 -13.89
C ARG A 122 1.71 10.59 -14.22
N THR A 123 1.33 9.72 -13.29
CA THR A 123 0.21 8.78 -13.48
C THR A 123 -1.15 9.38 -13.12
N GLY A 124 -1.15 10.52 -12.42
CA GLY A 124 -2.32 11.35 -12.18
C GLY A 124 -3.07 11.07 -10.88
N GLU A 125 -2.63 10.14 -10.03
CA GLU A 125 -3.35 9.89 -8.78
C GLU A 125 -3.16 10.99 -7.73
N ILE A 126 -1.94 11.54 -7.65
CA ILE A 126 -1.56 12.59 -6.72
C ILE A 126 -0.71 13.63 -7.43
N ILE A 127 -1.13 14.90 -7.36
CA ILE A 127 -0.45 16.04 -7.96
C ILE A 127 0.32 16.81 -6.88
N LYS A 128 1.54 17.25 -7.20
CA LYS A 128 2.31 18.14 -6.32
C LYS A 128 1.73 19.56 -6.36
N VAL A 129 1.36 20.10 -5.21
CA VAL A 129 1.00 21.52 -5.05
C VAL A 129 2.25 22.33 -4.74
N ARG A 130 2.42 23.56 -5.24
CA ARG A 130 3.65 24.38 -5.01
C ARG A 130 3.99 24.60 -3.53
N ARG A 131 3.00 24.51 -2.64
CA ARG A 131 3.16 24.63 -1.18
C ARG A 131 3.98 23.48 -0.57
N LYS A 132 4.75 23.80 0.48
CA LYS A 132 5.66 22.86 1.14
C LYS A 132 4.86 21.71 1.75
N LEU A 133 5.30 20.47 1.49
CA LEU A 133 4.68 19.22 1.95
C LEU A 133 3.20 19.05 1.54
N THR A 134 2.70 19.86 0.60
CA THR A 134 1.30 19.83 0.16
C THR A 134 1.16 19.09 -1.17
N TYR A 135 0.08 18.31 -1.26
CA TYR A 135 -0.27 17.48 -2.40
C TYR A 135 -1.80 17.47 -2.56
N GLN A 136 -2.27 17.06 -3.72
CA GLN A 136 -3.69 16.98 -4.01
C GLN A 136 -4.00 15.65 -4.68
N PHE A 137 -5.02 14.95 -4.21
CA PHE A 137 -5.55 13.80 -4.92
C PHE A 137 -6.34 14.24 -6.14
N ASN A 138 -6.28 13.44 -7.20
CA ASN A 138 -7.23 13.60 -8.30
C ASN A 138 -8.65 13.22 -7.83
N PRO A 139 -9.69 14.05 -8.13
CA PRO A 139 -11.07 13.80 -7.72
C PRO A 139 -11.61 12.41 -8.07
N ASP A 140 -11.28 11.87 -9.25
CA ASP A 140 -11.74 10.55 -9.68
C ASP A 140 -11.17 9.44 -8.80
N ILE A 141 -9.94 9.62 -8.30
CA ILE A 141 -9.32 8.68 -7.38
C ILE A 141 -10.04 8.73 -6.04
N LEU A 142 -10.31 9.93 -5.52
CA LEU A 142 -11.01 10.10 -4.25
C LEU A 142 -12.40 9.49 -4.30
N HIS A 143 -13.15 9.70 -5.38
CA HIS A 143 -14.46 9.10 -5.56
C HIS A 143 -14.39 7.57 -5.47
N ARG A 144 -13.42 6.94 -6.15
CA ARG A 144 -13.23 5.47 -6.09
C ARG A 144 -12.79 4.97 -4.70
N LEU A 145 -11.99 5.76 -3.98
CA LEU A 145 -11.54 5.43 -2.63
C LEU A 145 -12.67 5.60 -1.60
N GLY A 146 -13.55 6.58 -1.80
CA GLY A 146 -14.73 6.84 -0.96
C GLY A 146 -15.84 5.81 -1.18
N SER A 147 -16.09 5.40 -2.43
CA SER A 147 -17.14 4.41 -2.74
C SER A 147 -16.85 3.02 -2.15
N THR A 148 -15.57 2.68 -1.95
CA THR A 148 -15.16 1.39 -1.39
C THR A 148 -15.43 1.27 0.13
N GLN A 149 -15.64 2.40 0.83
CA GLN A 149 -15.95 2.44 2.26
C GLN A 149 -17.46 2.37 2.56
N ALA A 150 -18.32 2.33 1.54
CA ALA A 150 -19.77 2.17 1.69
C ALA A 150 -20.16 0.68 1.83
N LYS A 151 -19.70 0.05 2.91
CA LYS A 151 -20.50 -0.98 3.59
C LYS A 151 -20.66 -0.52 5.03
N PRO A 152 -21.77 0.14 5.39
CA PRO A 152 -22.13 0.31 6.79
C PRO A 152 -22.44 -1.08 7.35
N TYR A 153 -21.40 -1.81 7.76
CA TYR A 153 -21.56 -2.91 8.68
C TYR A 153 -21.83 -2.27 10.04
N LEU A 154 -23.11 -2.16 10.37
CA LEU A 154 -23.76 -2.08 11.69
C LEU A 154 -24.96 -1.12 11.65
N GLN A 155 -26.11 -1.63 11.23
CA GLN A 155 -27.39 -1.28 11.86
C GLN A 155 -28.22 -2.55 12.03
N GLN A 156 -27.75 -3.47 12.89
CA GLN A 156 -28.64 -4.39 13.58
C GLN A 156 -28.68 -4.01 15.05
N ARG A 157 -29.54 -3.04 15.37
CA ARG A 157 -30.21 -3.03 16.67
C ARG A 157 -31.66 -3.42 16.41
N ARG A 158 -31.97 -4.69 16.71
CA ARG A 158 -33.34 -5.10 17.00
C ARG A 158 -33.74 -4.41 18.30
N GLY A 159 -34.91 -3.78 18.28
CA GLY A 159 -35.65 -3.38 19.45
C GLY A 159 -37.13 -3.53 19.14
N CYS A 160 -37.72 -4.61 19.64
CA CYS A 160 -39.09 -4.72 20.17
C CYS A 160 -40.24 -4.04 19.39
N GLY A 161 -41.15 -4.84 18.83
CA GLY A 161 -42.48 -4.37 18.40
C GLY A 161 -43.25 -5.43 17.64
N GLN A 162 -44.34 -5.91 18.23
CA GLN A 162 -45.25 -6.97 17.74
C GLN A 162 -45.87 -6.62 16.38
N ASN A 163 -46.06 -7.61 15.49
CA ASN A 163 -47.39 -8.09 15.11
C ASN A 163 -47.38 -9.27 14.13
N ARG A 164 -48.46 -10.05 14.24
CA ARG A 164 -48.78 -11.34 13.63
C ARG A 164 -49.01 -11.24 12.11
N GLY A 165 -48.71 -12.32 11.40
CA GLY A 165 -49.17 -12.55 10.03
C GLY A 165 -48.40 -13.66 9.33
N ALA A 166 -48.97 -14.86 9.29
CA ALA A 166 -48.49 -15.99 8.50
C ALA A 166 -48.51 -15.66 6.99
N MET A 167 -47.67 -16.32 6.18
CA MET A 167 -48.07 -17.21 5.09
C MET A 167 -46.83 -17.79 4.36
N SER A 168 -46.98 -19.04 3.98
CA SER A 168 -46.13 -19.96 3.19
C SER A 168 -45.23 -19.38 2.09
N GLY A 169 -44.01 -19.92 1.96
CA GLY A 169 -43.18 -19.80 0.76
C GLY A 169 -41.85 -20.58 0.88
N PRO A 170 -41.26 -21.05 -0.24
CA PRO A 170 -40.61 -22.36 -0.33
C PRO A 170 -39.26 -22.54 0.37
N VAL A 171 -39.07 -23.76 0.84
CA VAL A 171 -37.82 -24.32 1.38
C VAL A 171 -36.79 -24.40 0.25
N TRP A 172 -35.75 -23.57 0.31
CA TRP A 172 -34.55 -23.73 -0.52
C TRP A 172 -33.56 -24.63 0.22
N LEU A 173 -33.76 -25.94 0.11
CA LEU A 173 -32.72 -26.93 0.36
C LEU A 173 -31.95 -27.12 -0.94
N CYS A 174 -30.80 -26.45 -1.07
CA CYS A 174 -29.79 -26.81 -2.05
C CYS A 174 -28.45 -27.03 -1.34
N GLY A 175 -28.13 -28.30 -1.10
CA GLY A 175 -26.76 -28.81 -1.04
C GLY A 175 -26.03 -28.74 0.29
N LEU A 176 -26.35 -29.63 1.23
CA LEU A 176 -25.35 -30.11 2.20
C LEU A 176 -24.33 -30.96 1.42
N VAL A 177 -23.13 -30.42 1.16
CA VAL A 177 -21.99 -31.24 0.77
C VAL A 177 -21.42 -31.86 2.05
N VAL A 178 -21.67 -33.15 2.28
CA VAL A 178 -20.99 -33.90 3.33
C VAL A 178 -19.68 -34.42 2.75
N ILE A 179 -18.56 -33.81 3.13
CA ILE A 179 -17.23 -34.30 2.77
C ILE A 179 -16.89 -35.46 3.70
N VAL A 180 -16.96 -36.69 3.20
CA VAL A 180 -16.40 -37.86 3.89
C VAL A 180 -14.93 -38.02 3.47
N LEU A 181 -14.01 -37.76 4.39
CA LEU A 181 -12.58 -37.99 4.16
C LEU A 181 -12.25 -39.46 4.47
N SER A 182 -11.77 -40.21 3.46
CA SER A 182 -11.25 -41.56 3.61
C SER A 182 -9.75 -41.61 3.31
N LYS A 183 -9.00 -42.53 3.97
CA LYS A 183 -7.54 -42.69 3.87
C LYS A 183 -7.02 -43.10 2.47
N ARG A 184 -7.87 -43.15 1.43
CA ARG A 184 -7.50 -43.49 0.05
C ARG A 184 -7.85 -42.43 -1.00
N GLY A 185 -8.20 -41.21 -0.58
CA GLY A 185 -8.48 -40.08 -1.48
C GLY A 185 -9.93 -39.60 -1.45
N VAL A 186 -10.16 -38.42 -2.03
CA VAL A 186 -11.46 -37.73 -2.06
C VAL A 186 -12.26 -38.25 -3.26
N GLN A 187 -13.43 -38.82 -3.01
CA GLN A 187 -14.41 -39.15 -4.06
C GLN A 187 -15.55 -38.14 -3.97
N VAL A 188 -15.86 -37.49 -5.10
CA VAL A 188 -17.00 -36.58 -5.24
C VAL A 188 -18.05 -37.31 -6.07
N THR A 189 -19.11 -37.77 -5.43
CA THR A 189 -20.27 -38.36 -6.12
C THR A 189 -21.40 -37.34 -6.07
N LEU A 190 -21.90 -36.91 -7.24
CA LEU A 190 -23.16 -36.17 -7.32
C LEU A 190 -24.32 -37.13 -7.05
N LEU A 191 -25.28 -36.71 -6.22
CA LEU A 191 -26.66 -37.18 -6.31
C LEU A 191 -27.47 -36.13 -7.07
#